data_AF-A0A7S4JDT0-F1
#
_entry.id   AF-A0A7S4JDT0-F1
#
_cell.length_a   1.000
_cell.length_b   1.000
_cell.length_c   1.000
_cell.angle_alpha   90.00
_cell.angle_beta   90.00
_cell.angle_gamma   90.00
#
_symmetry.space_group_name_H-M   'P 1'
#
loop_
_entity.id
_entity.type
_entity.pdbx_description
1 polymer ?
#
loop_
_entity_poly.entity_id
_entity_poly.type
_entity_poly.pdbx_seq_one_letter_code
_entity_poly.pdbx_strand_id
1 'polypeptide(L)'
;GDKVEINVHKLSSPKTHLPYDYYSLAFCRPEETVHAAENLGEVMTGAVIQNSVYDIYMGKSEFKIACRSVLSKPQKQALSQRVRQDYRVHMIMDNLPAATKMIAELPDGSKKD
;
A
#
# COMPACT_ATOMS: atom_id res chain seq x y z
N GLY A 1 -10.31 17.90 -12.25
CA GLY A 1 -10.44 17.97 -10.79
C GLY A 1 -9.07 18.12 -10.17
N ASP A 2 -9.10 18.31 -8.86
CA ASP A 2 -7.93 18.54 -8.02
C ASP A 2 -7.11 17.26 -7.84
N LYS A 3 -5.85 17.44 -7.44
CA LYS A 3 -4.96 16.31 -7.14
C LYS A 3 -5.46 15.63 -5.86
N VAL A 4 -5.56 14.31 -5.90
CA VAL A 4 -5.86 13.47 -4.74
C VAL A 4 -4.53 12.98 -4.18
N GLU A 5 -4.23 13.33 -2.94
CA GLU A 5 -3.00 12.88 -2.28
C GLU A 5 -3.11 11.39 -1.92
N ILE A 6 -2.12 10.61 -2.38
CA ILE A 6 -2.03 9.17 -2.12
C ILE A 6 -0.75 8.91 -1.34
N ASN A 7 -0.90 8.50 -0.09
CA ASN A 7 0.19 8.15 0.81
C ASN A 7 0.18 6.66 1.14
N VAL A 8 1.34 6.13 1.46
CA VAL A 8 1.54 4.74 1.85
C VAL A 8 1.83 4.68 3.34
N HIS A 9 1.30 3.65 4.00
CA HIS A 9 1.52 3.42 5.42
C HIS A 9 2.26 2.09 5.60
N LYS A 10 1.55 1.04 6.00
CA LYS A 10 2.13 -0.25 6.36
C LYS A 10 1.49 -1.43 5.62
N LEU A 11 2.15 -2.57 5.73
CA LEU A 11 1.60 -3.87 5.44
C LEU A 11 1.23 -4.54 6.76
N SER A 12 0.02 -5.08 6.84
CA SER A 12 -0.41 -5.92 7.97
C SER A 12 -1.05 -7.19 7.47
N SER A 13 -1.02 -8.25 8.28
CA SER A 13 -1.62 -9.52 7.95
C SER A 13 -2.49 -10.01 9.12
N PRO A 14 -3.62 -10.68 8.85
CA PRO A 14 -4.38 -11.37 9.89
C PRO A 14 -3.71 -12.67 10.36
N LYS A 15 -2.75 -13.21 9.60
CA LYS A 15 -2.06 -14.48 9.91
C LYS A 15 -0.83 -14.28 10.79
N THR A 16 -0.28 -13.07 10.87
CA THR A 16 0.99 -12.79 11.53
C THR A 16 0.90 -11.51 12.35
N HIS A 17 1.62 -11.45 13.47
CA HIS A 17 1.56 -10.29 14.38
C HIS A 17 2.45 -9.10 13.97
N LEU A 18 3.40 -9.29 13.03
CA LEU A 18 4.40 -8.26 12.71
C LEU A 18 3.98 -7.42 11.48
N PRO A 19 3.75 -6.10 11.63
CA PRO A 19 3.61 -5.19 10.49
C PRO A 19 4.95 -4.90 9.82
N TYR A 20 4.90 -4.48 8.56
CA TYR A 20 6.07 -4.07 7.77
C TYR A 20 5.82 -2.73 7.10
N ASP A 21 6.86 -1.93 6.92
CA ASP A 21 6.75 -0.68 6.16
C ASP A 21 6.44 -0.96 4.69
N TYR A 22 5.72 -0.04 4.03
CA TYR A 22 5.39 -0.17 2.61
C TYR A 22 6.62 -0.47 1.75
N TYR A 23 7.65 0.35 1.86
CA TYR A 23 8.87 0.21 1.07
C TYR A 23 9.88 -0.83 1.60
N SER A 24 9.48 -1.71 2.53
CA SER A 24 10.27 -2.90 2.88
C SER A 24 10.28 -3.95 1.75
N LEU A 25 9.29 -3.88 0.85
CA LEU A 25 9.24 -4.62 -0.39
C LEU A 25 9.63 -3.73 -1.57
N ALA A 26 10.00 -4.37 -2.67
CA ALA A 26 10.46 -3.71 -3.89
C ALA A 26 9.31 -3.11 -4.72
N PHE A 27 8.47 -2.29 -4.09
CA PHE A 27 7.46 -1.46 -4.78
C PHE A 27 8.12 -0.25 -5.46
N CYS A 28 7.36 0.40 -6.35
CA CYS A 28 7.78 1.68 -6.92
C CYS A 28 7.97 2.71 -5.80
N ARG A 29 9.18 3.25 -5.66
CA ARG A 29 9.54 4.27 -4.68
C ARG A 29 9.79 5.60 -5.40
N PRO A 30 9.31 6.73 -4.88
CA PRO A 30 9.67 8.05 -5.40
C PRO A 30 11.18 8.31 -5.21
N GLU A 31 11.71 9.28 -5.95
CA GLU A 31 13.13 9.68 -5.83
C GLU A 31 13.46 10.12 -4.39
N GLU A 32 12.58 10.92 -3.80
CA GLU A 32 12.62 11.30 -2.38
C GLU A 32 11.41 10.75 -1.64
N THR A 33 11.67 10.04 -0.55
CA THR A 33 10.63 9.57 0.36
C THR A 33 10.51 10.56 1.51
N VAL A 34 9.36 11.22 1.59
CA VAL A 34 9.05 12.26 2.58
C VAL A 34 7.93 11.76 3.47
N HIS A 35 8.03 12.04 4.76
CA HIS A 35 6.93 11.78 5.69
C HIS A 35 5.77 12.72 5.38
N ALA A 36 4.57 12.16 5.24
CA ALA A 36 3.37 12.96 5.08
C ALA A 36 3.09 13.73 6.38
N ALA A 37 2.33 14.82 6.28
CA ALA A 37 1.90 15.55 7.47
C ALA A 37 0.94 14.67 8.29
N GLU A 38 1.42 14.20 9.43
CA GLU A 38 0.67 13.36 10.38
C GLU A 38 0.01 14.22 11.46
N ASN A 39 -1.02 13.68 12.09
CA ASN A 39 -1.55 14.28 13.32
C ASN A 39 -0.65 13.95 14.52
N LEU A 40 -0.78 14.73 15.61
CA LEU A 40 0.06 14.56 16.80
C LEU A 40 -0.02 13.13 17.39
N GLY A 41 -1.19 12.50 17.31
CA GLY A 41 -1.39 11.14 17.80
C GLY A 41 -0.58 10.11 17.00
N GLU A 42 -0.60 10.21 15.67
CA GLU A 42 0.18 9.35 14.75
C GLU A 42 1.67 9.46 15.01
N VAL A 43 2.17 10.69 15.16
CA VAL A 43 3.57 10.96 15.50
C VAL A 43 3.95 10.29 16.84
N MET A 44 3.10 10.43 17.87
CA MET A 44 3.36 9.81 19.18
C MET A 44 3.32 8.28 19.12
N THR A 45 2.48 7.70 18.26
CA THR A 45 2.41 6.24 18.06
C THR A 45 3.55 5.72 17.16
N GLY A 46 4.35 6.60 16.56
CA GLY A 46 5.41 6.22 15.62
C GLY A 46 4.86 5.66 14.31
N ALA A 47 3.72 6.17 13.84
CA ALA A 47 3.24 5.85 12.51
C ALA A 47 4.25 6.35 11.45
N VAL A 48 4.32 5.62 10.35
CA VAL A 48 5.18 6.00 9.22
C VAL A 48 4.30 6.08 8.00
N ILE A 49 3.78 7.29 7.75
CA ILE A 49 3.06 7.61 6.53
C ILE A 49 4.02 8.35 5.59
N GLN A 50 4.14 7.87 4.36
CA GLN A 50 5.09 8.38 3.36
C GLN A 50 4.39 8.67 2.03
N ASN A 51 4.93 9.58 1.25
CA ASN A 51 4.44 9.87 -0.11
C ASN A 51 4.54 8.63 -1.02
N SER A 52 3.59 8.51 -1.96
CA SER A 52 3.59 7.47 -2.99
C SER A 52 3.99 8.03 -4.37
N VAL A 53 4.13 7.13 -5.35
CA VAL A 53 4.38 7.47 -6.76
C VAL A 53 3.11 7.74 -7.57
N TYR A 54 1.92 7.67 -6.95
CA TYR A 54 0.65 7.74 -7.67
C TYR A 54 0.14 9.17 -7.79
N ASP A 55 -0.02 9.63 -9.03
CA ASP A 55 -0.65 10.91 -9.36
C ASP A 55 -2.07 10.71 -9.89
N ILE A 56 -3.05 10.88 -9.01
CA ILE A 56 -4.48 10.72 -9.30
C ILE A 56 -5.18 12.07 -9.18
N TYR A 57 -6.18 12.32 -10.03
CA TYR A 57 -6.97 13.56 -10.03
C TYR A 57 -8.47 13.25 -9.97
N MET A 58 -9.20 14.01 -9.17
CA MET A 58 -10.64 13.82 -8.97
C MET A 58 -11.41 13.92 -10.29
N GLY A 59 -12.28 12.94 -10.54
CA GLY A 59 -13.10 12.85 -11.75
C GLY A 59 -12.33 12.61 -13.06
N LYS A 60 -11.03 12.28 -13.00
CA LYS A 60 -10.23 11.93 -14.17
C LYS A 60 -9.87 10.44 -14.15
N SER A 61 -10.23 9.73 -15.21
CA SER A 61 -9.79 8.36 -15.43
C SER A 61 -8.65 8.37 -16.43
N GLU A 62 -7.42 8.21 -15.93
CA GLU A 62 -6.21 8.18 -16.74
C GLU A 62 -5.43 6.89 -16.45
N PHE A 63 -4.94 6.24 -17.49
CA PHE A 63 -4.03 5.11 -17.35
C PHE A 63 -2.59 5.60 -17.40
N LYS A 64 -1.85 5.39 -16.31
CA LYS A 64 -0.43 5.76 -16.20
C LYS A 64 0.35 4.62 -15.55
N ILE A 65 1.54 4.35 -16.08
CA ILE A 65 2.48 3.39 -15.49
C ILE A 65 3.33 4.16 -14.48
N ALA A 66 3.20 3.85 -13.20
CA ALA A 66 3.95 4.54 -12.14
C ALA A 66 5.46 4.25 -12.21
N CYS A 67 5.84 2.98 -12.39
CA CYS A 67 7.22 2.59 -12.68
C CYS A 67 7.28 1.20 -13.32
N ARG A 68 8.45 0.84 -13.86
CA ARG A 68 8.78 -0.54 -14.23
C ARG A 68 9.99 -0.97 -13.41
N SER A 69 9.87 -2.10 -12.72
CA SER A 69 10.98 -2.67 -11.94
C SER A 69 11.18 -4.13 -12.31
N VAL A 70 12.45 -4.54 -12.39
CA VAL A 70 12.82 -5.94 -12.56
C VAL A 70 13.24 -6.47 -11.20
N LEU A 71 12.45 -7.39 -10.65
CA LEU A 71 12.74 -7.96 -9.34
C LEU A 71 13.84 -9.02 -9.41
N SER A 72 14.81 -8.92 -8.52
CA SER A 72 15.79 -9.98 -8.28
C SER A 72 15.14 -11.23 -7.67
N LYS A 73 15.84 -12.37 -7.71
CA LYS A 73 15.36 -13.62 -7.09
C LYS A 73 14.94 -13.47 -5.62
N PRO A 74 15.74 -12.84 -4.72
CA PRO A 74 15.33 -12.65 -3.33
C PRO A 74 14.13 -11.73 -3.18
N GLN A 75 14.03 -10.66 -3.97
CA GLN A 75 12.88 -9.75 -3.94
C GLN A 75 11.58 -10.46 -4.35
N LYS A 76 11.63 -11.31 -5.40
CA LYS A 76 10.49 -12.15 -5.81
C LYS A 76 10.05 -13.10 -4.70
N GLN A 77 11.00 -13.73 -4.01
CA GLN A 77 10.72 -14.64 -2.91
C GLN A 77 10.07 -13.91 -1.73
N ALA A 78 10.63 -12.76 -1.33
CA ALA A 78 10.07 -11.93 -0.26
C ALA A 78 8.64 -11.49 -0.57
N LEU A 79 8.40 -10.94 -1.78
CA LEU A 79 7.07 -10.52 -2.21
C LEU A 79 6.08 -11.71 -2.22
N SER A 80 6.49 -12.85 -2.79
CA SER A 80 5.65 -14.06 -2.83
C SER A 80 5.32 -14.59 -1.44
N GLN A 81 6.27 -14.54 -0.50
CA GLN A 81 6.05 -14.93 0.88
C GLN A 81 5.01 -14.02 1.57
N ARG A 82 5.11 -12.70 1.37
CA ARG A 82 4.14 -11.74 1.94
C ARG A 82 2.73 -11.97 1.41
N VAL A 83 2.60 -12.26 0.12
CA VAL A 83 1.31 -12.63 -0.48
C VAL A 83 0.73 -13.89 0.17
N ARG A 84 1.53 -14.96 0.33
CA ARG A 84 1.07 -16.21 0.98
C ARG A 84 0.67 -16.03 2.44
N GLN A 85 1.30 -15.06 3.10
CA GLN A 85 1.01 -14.68 4.48
C GLN A 85 -0.17 -13.71 4.60
N ASP A 86 -0.93 -13.45 3.54
CA ASP A 86 -2.08 -12.52 3.52
C ASP A 86 -1.73 -11.10 4.00
N TYR A 87 -0.52 -10.63 3.71
CA TYR A 87 -0.21 -9.22 3.93
C TYR A 87 -1.03 -8.34 2.99
N ARG A 88 -1.65 -7.32 3.58
CA ARG A 88 -2.44 -6.30 2.90
C ARG A 88 -1.74 -4.96 3.04
N VAL A 89 -1.72 -4.22 1.95
CA VAL A 89 -1.18 -2.87 1.88
C VAL A 89 -2.24 -1.90 2.42
N HIS A 90 -1.83 -1.04 3.35
CA HIS A 90 -2.63 0.08 3.82
C HIS A 90 -2.12 1.36 3.15
N MET A 91 -2.99 1.99 2.38
CA MET A 91 -2.75 3.30 1.77
C MET A 91 -3.77 4.29 2.33
N ILE A 92 -3.41 5.57 2.25
CA ILE A 92 -4.26 6.69 2.65
C ILE A 92 -4.50 7.52 1.39
N MET A 93 -5.76 7.79 1.09
CA MET A 93 -6.24 8.57 -0.04
C MET A 93 -7.05 9.72 0.52
N ASP A 94 -6.60 10.96 0.29
CA ASP A 94 -7.28 12.16 0.79
C ASP A 94 -7.55 12.10 2.30
N ASN A 95 -6.52 11.71 3.06
CA ASN A 95 -6.58 11.55 4.52
C ASN A 95 -7.59 10.49 5.02
N LEU A 96 -8.09 9.61 4.15
CA LEU A 96 -8.96 8.48 4.48
C LEU A 96 -8.28 7.15 4.10
N PRO A 97 -8.56 6.04 4.81
CA PRO A 97 -8.07 4.73 4.39
C PRO A 97 -8.54 4.39 2.98
N ALA A 98 -7.61 3.99 2.11
CA ALA A 98 -7.94 3.57 0.77
C ALA A 98 -8.87 2.34 0.79
N ALA A 99 -9.88 2.35 -0.06
CA ALA A 99 -10.86 1.27 -0.12
C ALA A 99 -10.19 -0.05 -0.52
N THR A 100 -10.30 -1.06 0.33
CA THR A 100 -9.91 -2.44 0.00
C THR A 100 -11.16 -3.23 -0.33
N LYS A 101 -11.25 -3.77 -1.55
CA LYS A 101 -12.31 -4.72 -1.88
C LYS A 101 -12.07 -6.01 -1.10
N MET A 102 -12.88 -6.26 -0.08
CA MET A 102 -12.92 -7.56 0.59
C MET A 102 -13.58 -8.54 -0.37
N ILE A 103 -12.78 -9.38 -1.02
CA ILE A 103 -13.34 -10.47 -1.81
C ILE A 103 -13.82 -11.50 -0.80
N ALA A 104 -15.14 -11.65 -0.67
CA ALA A 104 -15.75 -12.73 0.11
C ALA A 104 -15.64 -14.07 -0.63
N GLU A 105 -14.58 -14.32 -1.38
CA GLU A 105 -14.38 -15.57 -2.12
C GLU A 105 -13.37 -16.42 -1.37
N LEU A 106 -13.79 -17.65 -1.05
CA LEU A 106 -12.94 -18.69 -0.50
C LEU A 106 -11.86 -19.08 -1.54
N PRO A 107 -10.75 -19.72 -1.13
CA PRO A 107 -9.64 -20.08 -2.03
C PRO A 107 -10.02 -20.94 -3.24
N ASP A 108 -11.22 -21.51 -3.26
CA ASP A 108 -11.81 -22.31 -4.34
C ASP A 108 -12.70 -21.50 -5.31
N GLY A 109 -12.84 -20.19 -5.10
CA GLY A 109 -13.66 -19.30 -5.92
C GLY A 109 -15.15 -19.27 -5.52
N SER A 110 -15.54 -19.93 -4.42
CA SER A 110 -16.91 -19.86 -3.91
C SER A 110 -17.13 -18.60 -3.06
N LYS A 111 -18.27 -17.93 -3.25
CA LYS A 111 -18.65 -16.78 -2.42
C LYS A 111 -19.13 -17.28 -1.05
N LYS A 112 -18.61 -16.66 0.00
CA LYS A 112 -19.14 -16.81 1.36
C LYS A 112 -20.41 -15.94 1.41
N ASP A 113 -21.56 -16.60 1.44
CA ASP A 113 -22.87 -15.96 1.59
C ASP A 113 -22.91 -14.96 2.78
#